data_AF-A0AAD3W1Z1-F1
#
_entry.id   AF-A0AAD3W1Z1-F1
#
_cell.length_a   1.000
_cell.length_b   1.000
_cell.length_c   1.000
_cell.angle_alpha   90.00
_cell.angle_beta   90.00
_cell.angle_gamma   90.00
#
_symmetry.space_group_name_H-M   'P 1'
#
loop_
_entity.id
_entity.type
_entity.pdbx_description
1 polymer ?
#
loop_
_entity_poly.entity_id
_entity_poly.type
_entity_poly.pdbx_seq_one_letter_code
_entity_poly.pdbx_strand_id
1 'polypeptide(L)'
;MSSPQFTYYQNGQVESEMWCQNGKLHRDNNLPAVVEYGTNGKVTKKEYWVNGQLHRINGPAEIWYYGNGQIAREYYWQHGKLHHKDGPAKIWYWNHGQIQKEEYWEDGILHRDDDPAQILYNKNSQPWKESYYQNGNYCITEIKPIPKNRKGLYLVR
;
A
#
# COMPACT_ATOMS: atom_id res chain seq x y z
N MET A 1 6.48 -14.00 -23.90
CA MET A 1 6.50 -12.63 -23.33
C MET A 1 7.32 -11.73 -24.23
N SER A 2 6.99 -10.44 -24.33
CA SER A 2 7.87 -9.47 -24.98
C SER A 2 9.09 -9.17 -24.10
N SER A 3 10.18 -8.72 -24.72
CA SER A 3 11.26 -8.02 -24.01
C SER A 3 10.72 -6.80 -23.27
N PRO A 4 11.38 -6.33 -22.19
CA PRO A 4 11.02 -5.07 -21.56
C PRO A 4 11.16 -3.90 -22.51
N GLN A 5 10.27 -2.93 -22.35
CA GLN A 5 10.41 -1.57 -22.85
C GLN A 5 11.00 -0.71 -21.73
N PHE A 6 11.90 0.20 -22.08
CA PHE A 6 12.58 1.08 -21.14
C PHE A 6 12.22 2.54 -21.41
N THR A 7 12.05 3.33 -20.35
CA THR A 7 12.13 4.79 -20.42
C THR A 7 13.38 5.28 -19.70
N TYR A 8 13.84 6.48 -20.03
CA TYR A 8 15.08 7.03 -19.53
C TYR A 8 14.88 8.48 -19.12
N TYR A 9 15.53 8.87 -18.03
CA TYR A 9 15.71 10.27 -17.67
C TYR A 9 16.58 10.99 -18.70
N GLN A 10 16.52 12.33 -18.71
CA GLN A 10 17.36 13.16 -19.58
C GLN A 10 18.86 12.93 -19.41
N ASN A 11 19.29 12.48 -18.23
CA ASN A 11 20.69 12.15 -17.93
C ASN A 11 21.09 10.73 -18.42
N GLY A 12 20.21 10.01 -19.11
CA GLY A 12 20.45 8.68 -19.68
C GLY A 12 20.26 7.51 -18.70
N GLN A 13 19.93 7.76 -17.43
CA GLN A 13 19.61 6.69 -16.48
C GLN A 13 18.23 6.10 -16.78
N VAL A 14 18.07 4.79 -16.53
CA VAL A 14 16.77 4.12 -16.65
C VAL A 14 15.79 4.74 -15.66
N GLU A 15 14.63 5.15 -16.15
CA GLU A 15 13.52 5.67 -15.37
C GLU A 15 12.49 4.57 -15.10
N SER A 16 12.17 3.74 -16.10
CA SER A 16 11.24 2.63 -15.91
C SER A 16 11.51 1.46 -16.84
N GLU A 17 11.05 0.28 -16.41
CA GLU A 17 11.00 -0.97 -17.17
C GLU A 17 9.56 -1.48 -17.22
N MET A 18 9.07 -1.82 -18.41
CA MET A 18 7.69 -2.22 -18.64
C MET A 18 7.60 -3.50 -19.48
N TRP A 19 6.73 -4.43 -19.08
CA TRP A 19 6.45 -5.67 -19.80
C TRP A 19 5.02 -5.70 -20.32
N CYS A 20 4.89 -6.04 -21.59
CA CYS A 20 3.61 -6.07 -22.28
C CYS A 20 3.36 -7.42 -22.96
N GLN A 21 2.10 -7.81 -23.06
CA GLN A 21 1.65 -8.91 -23.90
C GLN A 21 0.40 -8.44 -24.65
N ASN A 22 0.41 -8.61 -25.98
CA ASN A 22 -0.70 -8.19 -26.86
C ASN A 22 -1.11 -6.72 -26.65
N GLY A 23 -0.13 -5.83 -26.46
CA GLY A 23 -0.35 -4.39 -26.26
C GLY A 23 -0.88 -4.00 -24.87
N LYS A 24 -0.96 -4.93 -23.91
CA LYS A 24 -1.40 -4.67 -22.53
C LYS A 24 -0.27 -4.97 -21.55
N LEU A 25 -0.19 -4.20 -20.45
CA LEU A 25 0.73 -4.51 -19.34
C LEU A 25 0.46 -5.92 -18.83
N HIS A 26 1.49 -6.75 -18.83
CA HIS A 26 1.38 -8.16 -18.44
C HIS A 26 2.76 -8.72 -18.13
N ARG A 27 2.89 -9.45 -17.01
CA ARG A 27 4.03 -10.32 -16.77
C ARG A 27 3.68 -11.52 -15.90
N ASP A 28 3.92 -12.73 -16.41
CA ASP A 28 3.74 -13.97 -15.63
C ASP A 28 4.82 -14.16 -14.55
N ASN A 29 4.70 -15.27 -13.82
CA ASN A 29 5.63 -15.72 -12.78
C ASN A 29 5.72 -14.79 -11.56
N ASN A 30 4.63 -14.08 -11.25
CA ASN A 30 4.56 -13.17 -10.09
C ASN A 30 5.67 -12.10 -10.11
N LEU A 31 6.09 -11.68 -11.31
CA LEU A 31 7.08 -10.63 -11.53
C LEU A 31 6.39 -9.29 -11.81
N PRO A 32 7.00 -8.15 -11.45
CA PRO A 32 6.42 -6.86 -11.74
C PRO A 32 6.43 -6.60 -13.25
N ALA A 33 5.29 -6.16 -13.78
CA ALA A 33 5.16 -5.72 -15.16
C ALA A 33 5.60 -4.26 -15.32
N VAL A 34 5.71 -3.50 -14.23
CA VAL A 34 6.31 -2.17 -14.22
C VAL A 34 7.28 -2.06 -13.04
N VAL A 35 8.48 -1.56 -13.28
CA VAL A 35 9.44 -1.16 -12.25
C VAL A 35 9.89 0.27 -12.55
N GLU A 36 9.68 1.19 -11.62
CA GLU A 36 10.15 2.57 -11.74
C GLU A 36 11.36 2.79 -10.82
N TYR A 37 12.30 3.60 -11.29
CA TYR A 37 13.54 3.94 -10.61
C TYR A 37 13.64 5.46 -10.44
N GLY A 38 14.19 5.91 -9.32
CA GLY A 38 14.58 7.31 -9.15
C GLY A 38 15.91 7.61 -9.85
N THR A 39 16.27 8.90 -9.96
CA THR A 39 17.56 9.36 -10.53
C THR A 39 18.80 8.91 -9.74
N ASN A 40 18.62 8.31 -8.57
CA ASN A 40 19.67 7.65 -7.82
C ASN A 40 19.79 6.14 -8.15
N GLY A 41 19.03 5.64 -9.12
CA GLY A 41 18.97 4.24 -9.55
C GLY A 41 18.20 3.31 -8.61
N LYS A 42 17.61 3.81 -7.52
CA LYS A 42 16.83 2.99 -6.59
C LYS A 42 15.40 2.81 -7.10
N VAL A 43 14.84 1.62 -6.91
CA VAL A 43 13.43 1.37 -7.19
C VAL A 43 12.55 2.27 -6.33
N THR A 44 11.63 2.99 -6.97
CA THR A 44 10.63 3.86 -6.33
C THR A 44 9.25 3.23 -6.34
N LYS A 45 8.97 2.36 -7.32
CA LYS A 45 7.68 1.71 -7.47
C LYS A 45 7.78 0.37 -8.19
N LYS A 46 6.89 -0.55 -7.83
CA LYS A 46 6.64 -1.81 -8.57
C LYS A 46 5.15 -2.01 -8.76
N GLU A 47 4.77 -2.44 -9.95
CA GLU A 47 3.39 -2.84 -10.25
C GLU A 47 3.34 -4.21 -10.92
N TYR A 48 2.33 -4.99 -10.55
CA TYR A 48 2.09 -6.34 -11.03
C TYR A 48 0.80 -6.34 -11.83
N TRP A 49 0.94 -6.64 -13.11
CA TRP A 49 -0.17 -6.59 -14.06
C TRP A 49 -0.32 -7.93 -14.76
N VAL A 50 -1.58 -8.35 -14.92
CA VAL A 50 -1.97 -9.50 -15.74
C VAL A 50 -3.07 -9.04 -16.69
N ASN A 51 -2.82 -9.18 -17.99
CA ASN A 51 -3.79 -8.85 -19.06
C ASN A 51 -4.33 -7.41 -19.01
N GLY A 52 -3.50 -6.46 -18.60
CA GLY A 52 -3.85 -5.04 -18.49
C GLY A 52 -4.62 -4.67 -17.22
N GLN A 53 -4.67 -5.55 -16.22
CA GLN A 53 -5.25 -5.26 -14.91
C GLN A 53 -4.20 -5.42 -13.82
N LEU A 54 -4.17 -4.50 -12.85
CA LEU A 54 -3.42 -4.69 -11.61
C LEU A 54 -3.93 -5.96 -10.93
N HIS A 55 -3.03 -6.92 -10.72
CA HIS A 55 -3.37 -8.22 -10.18
C HIS A 55 -2.12 -8.89 -9.59
N ARG A 56 -2.24 -9.40 -8.36
CA ARG A 56 -1.23 -10.28 -7.78
C ARG A 56 -1.86 -11.23 -6.76
N ILE A 57 -1.54 -12.52 -6.85
CA ILE A 57 -2.10 -13.56 -5.96
C ILE A 57 -1.38 -13.56 -4.60
N ASN A 58 -0.05 -13.49 -4.59
CA ASN A 58 0.77 -13.71 -3.39
C ASN A 58 1.48 -12.43 -2.92
N GLY A 59 0.70 -11.36 -2.71
CA GLY A 59 1.23 -10.10 -2.17
C GLY A 59 0.64 -8.86 -2.82
N PRO A 60 1.18 -7.68 -2.51
CA PRO A 60 0.69 -6.41 -3.05
C PRO A 60 0.99 -6.31 -4.54
N ALA A 61 0.00 -5.89 -5.31
CA ALA A 61 0.11 -5.67 -6.75
C ALA A 61 0.67 -4.29 -7.10
N GLU A 62 0.75 -3.38 -6.13
CA GLU A 62 1.40 -2.09 -6.28
C GLU A 62 2.15 -1.76 -5.00
N ILE A 63 3.44 -1.41 -5.12
CA ILE A 63 4.34 -1.14 -4.00
C ILE A 63 5.07 0.16 -4.29
N TRP A 64 5.06 1.08 -3.33
CA TRP A 64 5.80 2.34 -3.39
C TRP A 64 6.90 2.32 -2.34
N TYR A 65 8.03 2.96 -2.65
CA TYR A 65 9.19 3.04 -1.77
C TYR A 65 9.56 4.49 -1.47
N TYR A 66 10.02 4.72 -0.26
CA TYR A 66 10.73 5.95 0.11
C TYR A 66 12.14 5.96 -0.48
N GLY A 67 12.77 7.14 -0.57
CA GLY A 67 14.15 7.27 -1.08
C GLY A 67 15.22 6.55 -0.23
N ASN A 68 14.89 6.21 1.03
CA ASN A 68 15.73 5.38 1.89
C ASN A 68 15.54 3.86 1.64
N GLY A 69 14.66 3.47 0.73
CA GLY A 69 14.37 2.07 0.36
C GLY A 69 13.28 1.40 1.21
N GLN A 70 12.78 2.04 2.26
CA GLN A 70 11.66 1.51 3.04
C GLN A 70 10.37 1.55 2.21
N ILE A 71 9.48 0.60 2.43
CA ILE A 71 8.15 0.61 1.81
C ILE A 71 7.38 1.80 2.34
N ALA A 72 6.78 2.57 1.42
CA ALA A 72 5.90 3.68 1.73
C ALA A 72 4.44 3.25 1.71
N ARG A 73 4.06 2.44 0.71
CA ARG A 73 2.68 2.01 0.51
C ARG A 73 2.62 0.65 -0.17
N GLU A 74 1.61 -0.12 0.20
CA GLU A 74 1.25 -1.37 -0.45
C GLU A 74 -0.24 -1.36 -0.80
N TYR A 75 -0.56 -1.81 -2.01
CA TYR A 75 -1.92 -1.96 -2.47
C TYR A 75 -2.10 -3.37 -3.05
N TYR A 76 -3.12 -4.06 -2.55
CA TYR A 76 -3.48 -5.40 -2.97
C TYR A 76 -4.62 -5.30 -3.96
N TRP A 77 -4.34 -5.74 -5.18
CA TRP A 77 -5.29 -5.71 -6.29
C TRP A 77 -5.48 -7.12 -6.82
N GLN A 78 -6.73 -7.47 -7.10
CA GLN A 78 -7.10 -8.66 -7.85
C GLN A 78 -8.11 -8.26 -8.93
N HIS A 79 -7.78 -8.59 -10.18
CA HIS A 79 -8.63 -8.31 -11.35
C HIS A 79 -9.00 -6.83 -11.49
N GLY A 80 -8.05 -5.94 -11.19
CA GLY A 80 -8.23 -4.49 -11.28
C GLY A 80 -9.06 -3.88 -10.15
N LYS A 81 -9.42 -4.65 -9.12
CA LYS A 81 -10.13 -4.17 -7.92
C LYS A 81 -9.26 -4.32 -6.68
N LEU A 82 -9.38 -3.37 -5.75
CA LEU A 82 -8.76 -3.51 -4.43
C LEU A 82 -9.40 -4.68 -3.70
N HIS A 83 -8.57 -5.63 -3.27
CA HIS A 83 -9.04 -6.86 -2.67
C HIS A 83 -7.91 -7.51 -1.86
N HIS A 84 -8.17 -7.87 -0.61
CA HIS A 84 -7.27 -8.69 0.20
C HIS A 84 -8.05 -9.45 1.28
N LYS A 85 -8.18 -10.77 1.12
CA LYS A 85 -9.00 -11.60 2.03
C LYS A 85 -8.40 -11.74 3.42
N ASP A 86 -7.08 -11.73 3.50
CA ASP A 86 -6.34 -12.09 4.73
C ASP A 86 -5.84 -10.85 5.49
N GLY A 87 -6.32 -9.65 5.18
CA GLY A 87 -5.88 -8.42 5.85
C GLY A 87 -6.17 -7.13 5.08
N PRO A 88 -5.43 -6.03 5.34
CA PRO A 88 -5.69 -4.76 4.68
C PRO A 88 -5.32 -4.79 3.19
N ALA A 89 -6.19 -4.23 2.36
CA ALA A 89 -5.94 -4.08 0.92
C ALA A 89 -5.11 -2.84 0.60
N LYS A 90 -5.06 -1.85 1.51
CA LYS A 90 -4.14 -0.72 1.41
C LYS A 90 -3.42 -0.50 2.73
N ILE A 91 -2.11 -0.33 2.65
CA ILE A 91 -1.27 -0.07 3.81
C ILE A 91 -0.39 1.12 3.49
N TRP A 92 -0.33 2.08 4.41
CA TRP A 92 0.60 3.19 4.37
C TRP A 92 1.55 3.07 5.55
N TYR A 93 2.82 3.32 5.29
CA TYR A 93 3.87 3.26 6.30
C TYR A 93 4.46 4.64 6.52
N TRP A 94 5.04 4.85 7.68
CA TRP A 94 5.99 5.92 7.92
C TRP A 94 7.35 5.56 7.29
N ASN A 95 8.20 6.57 7.06
CA ASN A 95 9.53 6.38 6.46
C ASN A 95 10.52 5.52 7.26
N HIS A 96 10.16 5.12 8.48
CA HIS A 96 10.90 4.21 9.36
C HIS A 96 10.20 2.84 9.50
N GLY A 97 9.25 2.52 8.63
CA GLY A 97 8.67 1.18 8.46
C GLY A 97 7.46 0.87 9.33
N GLN A 98 7.06 1.75 10.25
CA GLN A 98 5.85 1.54 11.05
C GLN A 98 4.58 1.85 10.24
N ILE A 99 3.49 1.14 10.51
CA ILE A 99 2.21 1.37 9.86
C ILE A 99 1.64 2.71 10.32
N GLN A 100 1.19 3.51 9.35
CA GLN A 100 0.46 4.76 9.56
C GLN A 100 -1.04 4.54 9.41
N LYS A 101 -1.44 3.71 8.44
CA LYS A 101 -2.84 3.52 8.09
C LYS A 101 -3.05 2.17 7.40
N GLU A 102 -4.20 1.58 7.68
CA GLU A 102 -4.72 0.39 7.01
C GLU A 102 -6.12 0.68 6.48
N GLU A 103 -6.43 0.13 5.31
CA GLU A 103 -7.80 0.04 4.81
C GLU A 103 -8.10 -1.37 4.28
N TYR A 104 -9.28 -1.86 4.61
CA TYR A 104 -9.77 -3.18 4.27
C TYR A 104 -10.79 -3.05 3.14
N TRP A 105 -10.48 -3.67 2.00
CA TRP A 105 -11.31 -3.59 0.81
C TRP A 105 -11.58 -4.99 0.28
N GLU A 106 -12.83 -5.25 -0.09
CA GLU A 106 -13.26 -6.47 -0.77
C GLU A 106 -13.99 -6.08 -2.06
N ASP A 107 -13.52 -6.61 -3.19
CA ASP A 107 -14.07 -6.36 -4.52
C ASP A 107 -14.28 -4.87 -4.87
N GLY A 108 -13.33 -4.03 -4.42
CA GLY A 108 -13.35 -2.59 -4.65
C GLY A 108 -14.26 -1.82 -3.70
N ILE A 109 -14.82 -2.46 -2.69
CA ILE A 109 -15.69 -1.85 -1.67
C ILE A 109 -14.91 -1.76 -0.36
N LEU A 110 -14.83 -0.57 0.24
CA LEU A 110 -14.25 -0.37 1.57
C LEU A 110 -15.20 -1.00 2.60
N HIS A 111 -14.78 -2.12 3.20
CA HIS A 111 -15.62 -2.90 4.09
C HIS A 111 -14.78 -3.89 4.91
N ARG A 112 -15.27 -4.18 6.11
CA ARG A 112 -14.77 -5.23 6.99
C ARG A 112 -15.89 -5.60 7.95
N ASP A 113 -16.25 -6.88 8.01
CA ASP A 113 -17.27 -7.36 8.94
C ASP A 113 -16.80 -7.23 10.39
N ASP A 114 -17.67 -6.69 11.25
CA ASP A 114 -17.52 -6.56 12.72
C ASP A 114 -16.26 -5.81 13.23
N ASP A 115 -15.46 -5.27 12.33
CA ASP A 115 -14.18 -4.62 12.61
C ASP A 115 -14.05 -3.29 11.84
N PRO A 116 -13.11 -2.41 12.22
CA PRO A 116 -12.88 -1.18 11.48
C PRO A 116 -12.32 -1.45 10.09
N ALA A 117 -13.00 -0.94 9.06
CA ALA A 117 -12.52 -1.00 7.68
C ALA A 117 -11.39 0.00 7.40
N GLN A 118 -11.23 1.02 8.24
CA GLN A 118 -10.08 1.93 8.21
C GLN A 118 -9.52 2.14 9.61
N ILE A 119 -8.20 2.02 9.74
CA ILE A 119 -7.47 2.20 11.00
C ILE A 119 -6.32 3.18 10.77
N LEU A 120 -6.21 4.22 11.59
CA LEU A 120 -5.07 5.14 11.59
C LEU A 120 -4.27 4.99 12.88
N TYR A 121 -2.96 4.89 12.73
CA TYR A 121 -2.00 4.69 13.80
C TYR A 121 -1.18 5.94 14.07
N ASN A 122 -0.78 6.10 15.32
CA ASN A 122 0.15 7.14 15.72
C ASN A 122 1.61 6.65 15.53
N LYS A 123 2.58 7.52 15.83
CA LYS A 123 4.02 7.19 15.73
C LYS A 123 4.50 6.12 16.72
N ASN A 124 3.64 5.66 17.62
CA ASN A 124 3.92 4.57 18.56
C ASN A 124 3.19 3.29 18.14
N SER A 125 2.69 3.21 16.90
CA SER A 125 1.93 2.08 16.36
C SER A 125 0.64 1.76 17.13
N GLN A 126 0.06 2.74 17.83
CA GLN A 126 -1.23 2.60 18.50
C GLN A 126 -2.34 3.20 17.63
N PRO A 127 -3.48 2.52 17.44
CA PRO A 127 -4.61 3.08 16.71
C PRO A 127 -5.18 4.27 17.47
N TRP A 128 -5.34 5.41 16.80
CA TRP A 128 -5.97 6.61 17.37
C TRP A 128 -7.29 6.96 16.69
N LYS A 129 -7.58 6.38 15.52
CA LYS A 129 -8.85 6.52 14.83
C LYS A 129 -9.20 5.22 14.11
N GLU A 130 -10.44 4.79 14.30
CA GLU A 130 -11.04 3.62 13.66
C GLU A 130 -12.34 4.06 12.97
N SER A 131 -12.59 3.57 11.77
CA SER A 131 -13.80 3.91 11.00
C SER A 131 -14.41 2.65 10.42
N TYR A 132 -15.71 2.51 10.62
CA TYR A 132 -16.49 1.32 10.32
C TYR A 132 -17.39 1.59 9.13
N TYR A 133 -17.45 0.62 8.22
CA TYR A 133 -18.17 0.73 6.95
C TYR A 133 -18.92 -0.56 6.67
N GLN A 134 -20.18 -0.43 6.25
CA GLN A 134 -21.00 -1.56 5.81
C GLN A 134 -21.34 -1.37 4.33
N ASN A 135 -20.91 -2.30 3.47
CA ASN A 135 -21.11 -2.25 2.02
C ASN A 135 -20.65 -0.93 1.38
N GLY A 136 -19.50 -0.40 1.82
CA GLY A 136 -18.94 0.86 1.31
C GLY A 136 -19.59 2.13 1.88
N ASN A 137 -20.68 2.01 2.65
CA ASN A 137 -21.31 3.14 3.31
C ASN A 137 -20.67 3.38 4.66
N TYR A 138 -20.30 4.63 4.92
CA TYR A 138 -19.76 5.07 6.21
C TYR A 138 -20.80 4.91 7.31
N CYS A 139 -20.44 4.23 8.39
CA CYS A 139 -21.30 4.05 9.55
C CYS A 139 -20.90 5.00 10.68
N ILE A 140 -19.70 4.78 11.24
CA ILE A 140 -19.24 5.48 12.44
C ILE A 140 -17.72 5.57 12.47
N THR A 141 -17.20 6.57 13.20
CA THR A 141 -15.80 6.71 13.58
C THR A 141 -15.67 6.68 15.09
N GLU A 142 -14.69 5.94 15.58
CA GLU A 142 -14.25 5.98 16.96
C GLU A 142 -12.86 6.65 17.04
N ILE A 143 -12.73 7.65 17.91
CA ILE A 143 -11.45 8.31 18.20
C ILE A 143 -10.93 7.76 19.52
N LYS A 144 -9.81 7.05 19.47
CA LYS A 144 -9.19 6.50 20.67
C LYS A 144 -8.44 7.61 21.41
N PRO A 145 -8.58 7.72 22.74
CA PRO A 145 -7.86 8.71 23.51
C PRO A 145 -6.36 8.50 23.32
N ILE A 146 -5.66 9.52 22.83
CA ILE A 146 -4.21 9.52 22.79
C ILE A 146 -3.75 9.34 24.24
N PRO A 147 -2.99 8.30 24.60
CA PRO A 147 -2.48 8.17 25.95
C PRO A 147 -1.64 9.41 26.24
N LYS A 148 -2.19 10.31 27.07
CA LYS A 148 -1.41 11.40 27.64
C LYS A 148 -0.33 10.71 28.43
N ASN A 149 0.93 10.83 28.00
CA ASN A 149 2.08 10.47 28.82
C ASN A 149 1.89 11.16 30.18
N ARG A 150 1.37 10.44 31.18
CA ARG A 150 1.39 10.89 32.57
C ARG A 150 2.85 10.80 33.01
N LYS A 151 3.65 11.81 32.66
CA LYS A 151 4.87 12.13 33.40
C LYS A 151 4.44 12.34 34.85
N GLY A 152 5.14 11.66 35.76
CA GLY A 152 4.74 11.42 37.15
C GLY A 152 4.21 12.66 37.88
N LEU A 153 3.08 12.46 38.56
CA LEU A 153 2.72 13.31 39.70
C LEU A 153 3.49 12.78 40.92
N TYR A 154 4.44 13.60 41.39
CA TYR A 154 5.01 13.48 42.72
C TYR A 154 3.87 13.60 43.74
N LEU A 155 3.72 12.58 44.59
CA LEU A 155 3.10 12.74 45.90
C LEU A 155 4.25 12.86 46.90
N VAL A 156 4.61 14.10 47.22
CA VAL A 156 5.32 14.38 48.47
C VAL A 156 4.28 14.27 49.57
N ARG A 157 4.51 13.34 50.50
CA ARG A 157 3.84 13.32 51.80
C ARG A 157 4.79 13.93 52.82
#